data_AF-A0A525JHY0-F1
#
_entry.id   AF-A0A525JHY0-F1
#
_cell.length_a   1.000
_cell.length_b   1.000
_cell.length_c   1.000
_cell.angle_alpha   90.00
_cell.angle_beta   90.00
_cell.angle_gamma   90.00
#
_symmetry.space_group_name_H-M   'P 1'
#
loop_
_entity.id
_entity.type
_entity.pdbx_description
1 polymer ?
#
loop_
_entity_poly.entity_id
_entity_poly.type
_entity_poly.pdbx_seq_one_letter_code
_entity_poly.pdbx_strand_id
1 'polypeptide(L)'
;MARLTGEQSFLDAVIQELTQSRGLLLGPDHPARAILSDLLRCAWIEVLEAEHRWRTRDYSDLPIDTVVAVAPAPPQPKPGHTVSPSPLTDEGGPLLSEAFEDWRRLGKPAPRTLMEARTAQRLFRELHGDLPIGQIGKPHARAFRDALAKLPKHLSAEQKSKPLPELLASNPPGELRAPQTVNKTLNLLSGVLSRAEKEGHFDDRLWSNPFSVHLDVGDDDEDS
;
A
#
# COMPACT_ATOMS: atom_id res chain seq x y z
N MET A 1 26.84 13.97 -22.60
CA MET A 1 26.86 15.45 -22.69
C MET A 1 25.66 16.04 -23.44
N ALA A 2 25.20 15.48 -24.57
CA ALA A 2 24.14 16.09 -25.39
C ALA A 2 22.68 16.01 -24.85
N ARG A 3 22.32 15.00 -24.01
CA ARG A 3 20.96 14.88 -23.47
C ARG A 3 20.59 15.96 -22.44
N LEU A 4 21.58 16.46 -21.70
CA LEU A 4 21.37 17.48 -20.65
C LEU A 4 21.04 18.87 -21.21
N THR A 5 21.51 19.19 -22.43
CA THR A 5 21.35 20.53 -23.04
C THR A 5 19.95 20.73 -23.62
N GLY A 6 19.34 19.68 -24.18
CA GLY A 6 17.99 19.74 -24.75
C GLY A 6 16.89 19.84 -23.68
N GLU A 7 17.08 19.15 -22.56
CA GLU A 7 16.17 19.18 -21.41
C GLU A 7 16.16 20.57 -20.74
N GLN A 8 17.34 21.18 -20.57
CA GLN A 8 17.44 22.53 -20.01
C GLN A 8 16.78 23.58 -20.92
N SER A 9 16.94 23.45 -22.24
CA SER A 9 16.36 24.37 -23.22
C SER A 9 14.83 24.30 -23.25
N PHE A 10 14.26 23.10 -23.05
CA PHE A 10 12.82 22.91 -22.93
C PHE A 10 12.27 23.56 -21.65
N LEU A 11 12.90 23.30 -20.50
CA LEU A 11 12.50 23.88 -19.22
C LEU A 11 12.56 25.42 -19.27
N ASP A 12 13.60 25.97 -19.88
CA ASP A 12 13.80 27.40 -20.00
C ASP A 12 12.72 28.09 -20.86
N ALA A 13 12.22 27.41 -21.89
CA ALA A 13 11.12 27.89 -22.73
C ALA A 13 9.78 27.88 -21.98
N VAL A 14 9.49 26.79 -21.26
CA VAL A 14 8.25 26.65 -20.48
C VAL A 14 8.20 27.69 -19.35
N ILE A 15 9.31 27.91 -18.64
CA ILE A 15 9.38 28.94 -17.58
C ILE A 15 9.14 30.32 -18.17
N GLN A 16 9.75 30.62 -19.31
CA GLN A 16 9.61 31.92 -19.97
C GLN A 16 8.16 32.19 -20.39
N GLU A 17 7.49 31.20 -20.98
CA GLU A 17 6.08 31.29 -21.35
C GLU A 17 5.17 31.50 -20.13
N LEU A 18 5.38 30.70 -19.07
CA LEU A 18 4.61 30.78 -17.84
C LEU A 18 4.80 32.12 -17.11
N THR A 19 6.02 32.63 -17.04
CA THR A 19 6.27 33.91 -16.37
C THR A 19 5.72 35.08 -17.19
N GLN A 20 5.88 35.05 -18.52
CA GLN A 20 5.33 36.08 -19.40
C GLN A 20 3.80 36.12 -19.36
N SER A 21 3.13 34.97 -19.40
CA SER A 21 1.65 34.90 -19.29
C SER A 21 1.11 35.47 -17.97
N ARG A 22 1.96 35.53 -16.93
CA ARG A 22 1.65 36.11 -15.62
C ARG A 22 2.19 37.53 -15.44
N GLY A 23 2.72 38.15 -16.50
CA GLY A 23 3.28 39.49 -16.48
C GLY A 23 4.62 39.61 -15.74
N LEU A 24 5.27 38.48 -15.44
CA LEU A 24 6.57 38.41 -14.77
C LEU A 24 7.67 38.30 -15.83
N LEU A 25 8.43 39.39 -16.01
CA LEU A 25 9.58 39.42 -16.91
C LEU A 25 10.84 39.02 -16.15
N LEU A 26 11.15 37.72 -16.16
CA LEU A 26 12.40 37.20 -15.62
C LEU A 26 13.47 37.18 -16.71
N GLY A 27 14.51 38.00 -16.52
CA GLY A 27 15.69 37.97 -17.38
C GLY A 27 16.47 36.65 -17.27
N PRO A 28 17.31 36.32 -18.27
CA PRO A 28 17.99 35.03 -18.32
C PRO A 28 18.95 34.76 -17.16
N ASP A 29 19.55 35.81 -16.58
CA ASP A 29 20.49 35.71 -15.46
C ASP A 29 19.81 35.87 -14.08
N HIS A 30 18.48 35.90 -14.03
CA HIS A 30 17.76 36.13 -12.79
C HIS A 30 17.79 34.86 -11.90
N PRO A 31 18.19 34.93 -10.62
CA PRO A 31 18.36 33.76 -9.76
C PRO A 31 17.06 32.97 -9.55
N ALA A 32 15.91 33.64 -9.60
CA ALA A 32 14.61 32.96 -9.55
C ALA A 32 14.38 31.98 -10.72
N ARG A 33 15.05 32.17 -11.87
CA ARG A 33 14.94 31.25 -13.01
C ARG A 33 15.54 29.88 -12.70
N ALA A 34 16.68 29.85 -12.00
CA ALA A 34 17.30 28.60 -11.57
C ALA A 34 16.39 27.85 -10.58
N ILE A 35 15.79 28.57 -9.63
CA ILE A 35 14.84 28.00 -8.66
C ILE A 35 13.60 27.46 -9.38
N LEU A 36 13.01 28.22 -10.30
CA LEU A 36 11.84 27.78 -11.06
C LEU A 36 12.16 26.59 -11.97
N SER A 37 13.37 26.52 -12.53
CA SER A 37 13.81 25.41 -13.35
C SER A 37 13.94 24.13 -12.55
N ASP A 38 14.50 24.22 -11.35
CA ASP A 38 14.60 23.07 -10.44
C ASP A 38 13.22 22.59 -9.96
N LEU A 39 12.35 23.53 -9.56
CA LEU A 39 10.97 23.22 -9.16
C LEU A 39 10.17 22.58 -10.30
N LEU A 40 10.28 23.13 -11.52
CA LEU A 40 9.58 22.59 -12.68
C LEU A 40 10.12 21.21 -13.06
N ARG A 41 11.44 21.00 -12.98
CA ARG A 41 12.05 19.69 -13.24
C ARG A 41 11.55 18.64 -12.25
N CYS A 42 11.55 18.95 -10.95
CA CYS A 42 11.03 18.06 -9.92
C CYS A 42 9.55 17.72 -10.17
N ALA A 43 8.71 18.72 -10.44
CA ALA A 43 7.30 18.50 -10.75
C ALA A 43 7.08 17.68 -12.03
N TRP A 44 7.93 17.86 -13.05
CA TRP A 44 7.83 17.12 -14.30
C TRP A 44 8.23 15.66 -14.16
N ILE A 45 9.21 15.35 -13.31
CA ILE A 45 9.57 13.97 -12.95
C ILE A 45 8.36 13.26 -12.32
N GLU A 46 7.65 13.91 -11.40
CA GLU A 46 6.43 13.34 -10.79
C GLU A 46 5.34 13.03 -11.82
N VAL A 47 5.18 13.89 -12.84
CA VAL A 47 4.25 13.67 -13.95
C VAL A 47 4.67 12.48 -14.81
N LEU A 48 5.95 12.38 -15.16
CA LEU A 48 6.48 11.27 -15.95
C LEU A 48 6.38 9.94 -15.19
N GLU A 49 6.62 9.95 -13.88
CA GLU A 49 6.39 8.79 -13.01
C GLU A 49 4.89 8.45 -12.94
N ALA A 50 3.99 9.43 -12.85
CA ALA A 50 2.55 9.19 -12.92
C ALA A 50 2.13 8.55 -14.26
N GLU A 51 2.63 9.06 -15.38
CA GLU A 51 2.34 8.51 -16.70
C GLU A 51 2.93 7.10 -16.88
N HIS A 52 4.15 6.88 -16.39
CA HIS A 52 4.78 5.56 -16.41
C HIS A 52 3.95 4.55 -15.61
N ARG A 53 3.56 4.88 -14.38
CA ARG A 53 2.65 4.08 -13.53
C ARG A 53 1.33 3.75 -14.23
N TRP A 54 0.77 4.72 -14.98
CA TRP A 54 -0.48 4.50 -15.73
C TRP A 54 -0.30 3.54 -16.91
N ARG A 55 0.82 3.63 -17.64
CA ARG A 55 1.10 2.78 -18.79
C ARG A 55 1.51 1.35 -18.39
N THR A 56 2.23 1.20 -17.29
CA THR A 56 2.72 -0.11 -16.81
C THR A 56 1.78 -0.79 -15.81
N ARG A 57 0.72 -0.10 -15.37
CA ARG A 57 -0.20 -0.53 -14.29
C ARG A 57 0.51 -0.78 -12.96
N ASP A 58 1.71 -0.22 -12.77
CA ASP A 58 2.44 -0.28 -11.51
C ASP A 58 1.94 0.81 -10.57
N TYR A 59 1.01 0.43 -9.70
CA TYR A 59 0.37 1.32 -8.73
C TYR A 59 0.85 1.07 -7.29
N SER A 60 2.01 0.44 -7.15
CA SER A 60 2.60 0.04 -5.86
C SER A 60 2.89 1.25 -4.95
N ASP A 61 3.15 2.42 -5.54
CA ASP A 61 3.48 3.66 -4.84
C ASP A 61 2.34 4.70 -4.79
N LEU A 62 1.11 4.34 -5.17
CA LEU A 62 -0.01 5.29 -5.03
C LEU A 62 -0.42 5.43 -3.55
N PRO A 63 -0.37 6.63 -2.95
CA PRO A 63 -1.04 6.88 -1.70
C PRO A 63 -2.55 6.85 -1.97
N ILE A 64 -3.26 5.94 -1.30
CA ILE A 64 -4.72 5.91 -1.35
C ILE A 64 -5.22 7.17 -0.63
N ASP A 65 -5.72 8.15 -1.37
CA ASP A 65 -6.35 9.36 -0.83
C ASP A 65 -7.43 9.01 0.23
N THR A 66 -7.46 9.53 1.46
CA THR A 66 -6.62 10.55 2.10
C THR A 66 -6.72 10.38 3.63
N VAL A 67 -5.60 10.39 4.36
CA VAL A 67 -5.51 11.09 5.65
C VAL A 67 -4.16 11.81 5.69
N VAL A 68 -4.25 13.13 5.48
CA VAL A 68 -3.44 14.23 6.02
C VAL A 68 -1.93 14.21 5.74
N ALA A 69 -1.52 15.28 5.04
CA ALA A 69 -0.17 15.82 5.01
C ALA A 69 0.56 15.64 6.36
N VAL A 70 1.66 14.90 6.35
CA VAL A 70 2.62 14.89 7.44
C VAL A 70 3.28 16.27 7.49
N ALA A 71 2.97 17.03 8.55
CA ALA A 71 3.77 18.10 9.11
C ALA A 71 5.29 17.79 8.99
N PRO A 72 6.25 18.64 8.52
CA PRO A 72 7.65 18.29 8.71
C PRO A 72 7.91 18.25 10.22
N ALA A 73 8.31 17.08 10.73
CA ALA A 73 8.54 16.90 12.16
C ALA A 73 9.74 17.75 12.61
N PRO A 74 9.64 18.52 13.71
CA PRO A 74 10.82 19.02 14.41
C PRO A 74 11.64 17.84 14.96
N PRO A 75 12.97 17.97 15.11
CA PRO A 75 13.85 16.86 15.47
C PRO A 75 13.43 16.27 16.83
N GLN A 76 12.95 15.03 16.83
CA GLN A 76 12.65 14.33 18.09
C GLN A 76 13.96 13.78 18.69
N PRO A 77 14.19 14.00 20.01
CA PRO A 77 15.31 13.39 20.71
C PRO A 77 15.00 11.91 20.97
N LYS A 78 15.99 11.03 20.76
CA LYS A 78 15.99 9.68 21.34
C LYS A 78 15.97 9.84 22.86
N PRO A 79 15.04 9.23 23.61
CA PRO A 79 15.45 8.04 24.37
C PRO A 79 14.33 7.02 24.72
N GLY A 80 14.75 5.79 24.98
CA GLY A 80 14.10 4.92 25.99
C GLY A 80 13.15 3.85 25.46
N HIS A 81 13.67 2.66 25.22
CA HIS A 81 12.87 1.44 25.15
C HIS A 81 12.04 1.29 26.44
N THR A 82 10.71 1.29 26.31
CA THR A 82 9.84 0.69 27.33
C THR A 82 9.19 -0.52 26.70
N VAL A 83 9.85 -1.66 26.87
CA VAL A 83 9.31 -2.99 26.59
C VAL A 83 8.11 -3.22 27.50
N SER A 84 6.92 -3.31 26.91
CA SER A 84 5.74 -3.82 27.60
C SER A 84 5.84 -5.35 27.63
N PRO A 85 5.73 -6.03 28.79
CA PRO A 85 5.81 -7.47 28.84
C PRO A 85 4.43 -8.06 28.54
N SER A 86 4.25 -8.61 27.34
CA SER A 86 3.12 -9.51 27.06
C SER A 86 3.58 -10.96 27.22
N PRO A 87 2.78 -11.82 27.87
CA PRO A 87 3.16 -13.18 28.20
C PRO A 87 3.06 -14.11 26.98
N LEU A 88 4.17 -14.82 26.74
CA LEU A 88 4.29 -16.16 26.14
C LEU A 88 3.12 -16.68 25.27
N THR A 89 3.29 -16.65 23.96
CA THR A 89 2.93 -17.73 23.01
C THR A 89 3.98 -17.70 21.87
N ASP A 90 4.89 -18.67 21.86
CA ASP A 90 4.87 -19.83 20.95
C ASP A 90 5.15 -19.44 19.49
N GLU A 91 6.41 -19.64 19.06
CA GLU A 91 6.90 -19.71 17.67
C GLU A 91 6.15 -18.83 16.64
N GLY A 92 6.16 -17.49 16.78
CA GLY A 92 5.50 -16.65 15.76
C GLY A 92 5.20 -15.18 16.06
N GLY A 93 5.38 -14.69 17.29
CA GLY A 93 4.98 -13.31 17.64
C GLY A 93 3.49 -13.19 17.96
N PRO A 94 2.94 -11.96 18.06
CA PRO A 94 1.56 -11.75 18.48
C PRO A 94 0.54 -12.34 17.51
N LEU A 95 -0.69 -12.57 17.98
CA LEU A 95 -1.79 -13.01 17.12
C LEU A 95 -2.14 -11.91 16.11
N LEU A 96 -2.73 -12.30 14.97
CA LEU A 96 -3.26 -11.33 14.00
C LEU A 96 -4.27 -10.37 14.63
N SER A 97 -5.06 -10.85 15.59
CA SER A 97 -5.98 -10.00 16.35
C SER A 97 -5.31 -8.91 17.19
N GLU A 98 -4.19 -9.24 17.81
CA GLU A 98 -3.39 -8.33 18.62
C GLU A 98 -2.66 -7.32 17.73
N ALA A 99 -1.98 -7.80 16.68
CA ALA A 99 -1.30 -6.95 15.70
C ALA A 99 -2.25 -5.95 15.03
N PHE A 100 -3.51 -6.35 14.80
CA PHE A 100 -4.54 -5.47 14.27
C PHE A 100 -4.92 -4.34 15.24
N GLU A 101 -5.10 -4.65 16.52
CA GLU A 101 -5.43 -3.63 17.52
C GLU A 101 -4.25 -2.68 17.75
N ASP A 102 -3.01 -3.16 17.65
CA ASP A 102 -1.82 -2.31 17.65
C ASP A 102 -1.76 -1.39 16.42
N TRP A 103 -1.99 -1.93 15.22
CA TRP A 103 -2.10 -1.13 14.00
C TRP A 103 -3.19 -0.06 14.11
N ARG A 104 -4.35 -0.41 14.67
CA ARG A 104 -5.44 0.55 14.92
C ARG A 104 -5.03 1.63 15.91
N ARG A 105 -4.44 1.25 17.04
CA ARG A 105 -4.07 2.16 18.14
C ARG A 105 -3.00 3.15 17.71
N LEU A 106 -1.98 2.66 17.01
CA LEU A 106 -0.80 3.44 16.62
C LEU A 106 -1.02 4.20 15.30
N GLY A 107 -1.69 3.58 14.32
CA GLY A 107 -1.90 4.14 12.99
C GLY A 107 -3.11 5.07 12.87
N LYS A 108 -4.07 5.01 13.81
CA LYS A 108 -5.32 5.81 13.81
C LYS A 108 -5.98 5.91 12.41
N PRO A 109 -6.28 4.78 11.76
CA PRO A 109 -6.85 4.78 10.41
C PRO A 109 -8.22 5.47 10.38
N ALA A 110 -8.58 6.02 9.21
CA ALA A 110 -9.91 6.60 8.99
C ALA A 110 -11.03 5.58 9.33
N PRO A 111 -12.20 6.01 9.83
CA PRO A 111 -13.27 5.10 10.27
C PRO A 111 -13.69 4.08 9.21
N ARG A 112 -13.75 4.50 7.93
CA ARG A 112 -14.07 3.62 6.80
C ARG A 112 -13.02 2.53 6.62
N THR A 113 -11.75 2.92 6.60
CA THR A 113 -10.62 2.00 6.48
C THR A 113 -10.58 1.01 7.64
N LEU A 114 -10.87 1.46 8.86
CA LEU A 114 -10.97 0.58 10.02
C LEU A 114 -12.07 -0.47 9.86
N MET A 115 -13.25 -0.10 9.37
CA MET A 115 -14.36 -1.03 9.13
C MET A 115 -14.01 -2.08 8.04
N GLU A 116 -13.39 -1.63 6.96
CA GLU A 116 -12.93 -2.51 5.89
C GLU A 116 -11.83 -3.46 6.40
N ALA A 117 -10.86 -2.95 7.17
CA ALA A 117 -9.78 -3.74 7.75
C ALA A 117 -10.28 -4.76 8.79
N ARG A 118 -11.24 -4.38 9.65
CA ARG A 118 -11.93 -5.31 10.56
C ARG A 118 -12.62 -6.43 9.80
N THR A 119 -13.24 -6.12 8.66
CA THR A 119 -13.88 -7.11 7.80
C THR A 119 -12.85 -8.06 7.20
N ALA A 120 -11.74 -7.54 6.68
CA ALA A 120 -10.64 -8.34 6.13
C ALA A 120 -10.05 -9.28 7.20
N GLN A 121 -9.77 -8.76 8.40
CA GLN A 121 -9.28 -9.52 9.54
C GLN A 121 -10.25 -10.63 9.94
N ARG A 122 -11.54 -10.31 10.06
CA ARG A 122 -12.57 -11.31 10.40
C ARG A 122 -12.61 -12.44 9.39
N LEU A 123 -12.68 -12.12 8.09
CA LEU A 123 -12.73 -13.13 7.02
C LEU A 123 -11.48 -14.01 7.00
N PHE A 124 -10.29 -13.42 7.23
CA PHE A 124 -9.06 -14.20 7.31
C PHE A 124 -9.09 -15.16 8.50
N ARG A 125 -9.52 -14.68 9.68
CA ARG A 125 -9.63 -15.50 10.90
C ARG A 125 -10.68 -16.60 10.79
N GLU A 126 -11.79 -16.34 10.11
CA GLU A 126 -12.80 -17.36 9.81
C GLU A 126 -12.24 -18.47 8.90
N LEU A 127 -11.29 -18.17 8.01
CA LEU A 127 -10.71 -19.14 7.08
C LEU A 127 -9.53 -19.91 7.67
N HIS A 128 -8.67 -19.24 8.43
CA HIS A 128 -7.37 -19.79 8.87
C HIS A 128 -7.23 -19.89 10.39
N GLY A 129 -8.19 -19.37 11.16
CA GLY A 129 -8.04 -19.15 12.58
C GLY A 129 -7.26 -17.86 12.89
N ASP A 130 -7.14 -17.57 14.19
CA ASP A 130 -6.36 -16.43 14.68
C ASP A 130 -4.89 -16.84 14.80
N LEU A 131 -4.16 -16.78 13.69
CA LEU A 131 -2.77 -17.23 13.63
C LEU A 131 -1.81 -16.19 14.23
N PRO A 132 -0.69 -16.62 14.85
CA PRO A 132 0.47 -15.78 15.07
C PRO A 132 0.96 -15.15 13.76
N ILE A 133 1.29 -13.86 13.77
CA ILE A 133 1.65 -13.14 12.54
C ILE A 133 2.86 -13.73 11.82
N GLY A 134 3.80 -14.35 12.55
CA GLY A 134 4.97 -15.04 12.01
C GLY A 134 4.67 -16.39 11.35
N GLN A 135 3.48 -16.94 11.54
CA GLN A 135 3.01 -18.14 10.85
C GLN A 135 2.18 -17.81 9.59
N ILE A 136 1.80 -16.54 9.41
CA ILE A 136 1.11 -16.09 8.20
C ILE A 136 2.13 -16.03 7.06
N GLY A 137 1.84 -16.76 5.98
CA GLY A 137 2.77 -16.97 4.86
C GLY A 137 2.06 -16.93 3.52
N LYS A 138 2.83 -17.00 2.43
CA LYS A 138 2.29 -16.97 1.05
C LYS A 138 1.16 -18.00 0.80
N PRO A 139 1.20 -19.24 1.34
CA PRO A 139 0.08 -20.19 1.19
C PRO A 139 -1.24 -19.67 1.77
N HIS A 140 -1.19 -19.05 2.96
CA HIS A 140 -2.36 -18.44 3.60
C HIS A 140 -2.90 -17.27 2.76
N ALA A 141 -2.01 -16.39 2.26
CA ALA A 141 -2.41 -15.28 1.41
C ALA A 141 -3.06 -15.73 0.09
N ARG A 142 -2.51 -16.77 -0.56
CA ARG A 142 -3.10 -17.36 -1.78
C ARG A 142 -4.47 -17.97 -1.51
N ALA A 143 -4.59 -18.80 -0.47
CA ALA A 143 -5.86 -19.42 -0.09
C ALA A 143 -6.92 -18.36 0.23
N PHE A 144 -6.55 -17.30 0.93
CA PHE A 144 -7.44 -16.18 1.24
C PHE A 144 -7.85 -15.40 -0.01
N ARG A 145 -6.91 -15.08 -0.91
CA ARG A 145 -7.22 -14.45 -2.21
C ARG A 145 -8.21 -15.29 -3.02
N ASP A 146 -7.94 -16.58 -3.14
CA ASP A 146 -8.75 -17.51 -3.94
C ASP A 146 -10.16 -17.68 -3.33
N ALA A 147 -10.27 -17.68 -2.00
CA ALA A 147 -11.54 -17.64 -1.28
C ALA A 147 -12.32 -16.36 -1.58
N LEU A 148 -11.67 -15.19 -1.49
CA LEU A 148 -12.32 -13.90 -1.76
C LEU A 148 -12.79 -13.77 -3.22
N ALA A 149 -12.04 -14.33 -4.18
CA ALA A 149 -12.38 -14.32 -5.61
C ALA A 149 -13.65 -15.14 -5.92
N LYS A 150 -13.95 -16.17 -5.13
CA LYS A 150 -15.15 -17.00 -5.26
C LYS A 150 -16.40 -16.38 -4.65
N LEU A 151 -16.26 -15.29 -3.88
CA LEU A 151 -17.40 -14.61 -3.30
C LEU A 151 -18.08 -13.72 -4.35
N PRO A 152 -19.43 -13.67 -4.37
CA PRO A 152 -20.15 -12.71 -5.17
C PRO A 152 -19.94 -11.29 -4.63
N LYS A 153 -20.09 -10.31 -5.53
CA LYS A 153 -20.04 -8.88 -5.26
C LYS A 153 -21.12 -8.45 -4.27
N HIS A 154 -22.31 -9.04 -4.39
CA HIS A 154 -23.45 -8.75 -3.53
C HIS A 154 -23.83 -9.99 -2.75
N LEU A 155 -23.77 -9.89 -1.42
CA LEU A 155 -24.26 -10.91 -0.49
C LEU A 155 -25.54 -10.40 0.18
N SER A 156 -26.54 -11.27 0.30
CA SER A 156 -27.75 -11.01 1.09
C SER A 156 -27.40 -10.85 2.57
N ALA A 157 -28.33 -10.31 3.37
CA ALA A 157 -28.13 -10.17 4.81
C ALA A 157 -27.86 -11.52 5.49
N GLU A 158 -28.61 -12.56 5.10
CA GLU A 158 -28.45 -13.93 5.61
C GLU A 158 -27.10 -14.54 5.22
N GLN A 159 -26.62 -14.26 4.00
CA GLN A 159 -25.29 -14.70 3.58
C GLN A 159 -24.21 -13.97 4.39
N LYS A 160 -24.35 -12.66 4.63
CA LYS A 160 -23.36 -11.90 5.43
C LYS A 160 -23.23 -12.37 6.87
N SER A 161 -24.23 -13.07 7.42
CA SER A 161 -24.15 -13.65 8.77
C SER A 161 -23.47 -15.02 8.84
N LYS A 162 -23.22 -15.67 7.70
CA LYS A 162 -22.53 -16.97 7.65
C LYS A 162 -21.01 -16.78 7.63
N PRO A 163 -20.23 -17.64 8.30
CA PRO A 163 -18.77 -17.59 8.24
C PRO A 163 -18.29 -17.93 6.83
N LEU A 164 -17.11 -17.42 6.46
CA LEU A 164 -16.54 -17.56 5.11
C LEU A 164 -16.52 -19.00 4.58
N PRO A 165 -16.11 -20.04 5.34
CA PRO A 165 -16.12 -21.41 4.83
C PRO A 165 -17.52 -21.91 4.45
N GLU A 166 -18.55 -21.60 5.25
CA GLU A 166 -19.93 -21.95 4.95
C GLU A 166 -20.45 -21.21 3.72
N LEU A 167 -20.06 -19.94 3.55
CA LEU A 167 -20.39 -19.18 2.35
C LEU A 167 -19.81 -19.80 1.10
N LEU A 168 -18.54 -20.20 1.13
CA LEU A 168 -17.89 -20.87 0.01
C LEU A 168 -18.56 -22.21 -0.32
N ALA A 169 -18.94 -22.98 0.70
CA ALA A 169 -19.65 -24.25 0.51
C ALA A 169 -21.04 -24.06 -0.10
N SER A 170 -21.72 -22.95 0.22
CA SER A 170 -23.06 -22.64 -0.31
C SER A 170 -23.08 -22.19 -1.78
N ASN A 171 -21.91 -21.92 -2.38
CA ASN A 171 -21.74 -21.42 -3.76
C ASN A 171 -22.80 -20.38 -4.17
N PRO A 172 -22.86 -19.23 -3.47
CA PRO A 172 -23.95 -18.28 -3.65
C PRO A 172 -23.94 -17.70 -5.07
N PRO A 173 -25.10 -17.62 -5.75
CA PRO A 173 -25.18 -17.12 -7.11
C PRO A 173 -24.89 -15.61 -7.16
N GLY A 174 -24.22 -15.17 -8.23
CA GLY A 174 -23.99 -13.75 -8.49
C GLY A 174 -22.71 -13.48 -9.28
N GLU A 175 -22.54 -12.23 -9.70
CA GLU A 175 -21.29 -11.75 -10.28
C GLU A 175 -20.19 -11.80 -9.22
N LEU A 176 -19.05 -12.43 -9.54
CA LEU A 176 -17.91 -12.54 -8.65
C LEU A 176 -17.27 -11.18 -8.37
N ARG A 177 -16.54 -11.07 -7.25
CA ARG A 177 -15.83 -9.84 -6.91
C ARG A 177 -14.76 -9.52 -7.96
N ALA A 178 -14.70 -8.24 -8.34
CA ALA A 178 -13.64 -7.74 -9.18
C ALA A 178 -12.26 -7.92 -8.49
N PRO A 179 -11.18 -8.22 -9.24
CA PRO A 179 -9.84 -8.39 -8.69
C PRO A 179 -9.36 -7.20 -7.84
N GLN A 180 -9.73 -5.98 -8.22
CA GLN A 180 -9.42 -4.75 -7.47
C GLN A 180 -9.97 -4.78 -6.04
N THR A 181 -11.18 -5.32 -5.84
CA THR A 181 -11.81 -5.44 -4.51
C THR A 181 -11.11 -6.50 -3.66
N VAL A 182 -10.70 -7.62 -4.29
CA VAL A 182 -9.91 -8.66 -3.61
C VAL A 182 -8.57 -8.08 -3.17
N ASN A 183 -7.84 -7.43 -4.08
CA ASN A 183 -6.54 -6.82 -3.79
C ASN A 183 -6.64 -5.73 -2.71
N LYS A 184 -7.69 -4.91 -2.73
CA LYS A 184 -7.96 -3.94 -1.65
C LYS A 184 -8.08 -4.64 -0.29
N THR A 185 -8.77 -5.78 -0.24
CA THR A 185 -8.93 -6.56 0.99
C THR A 185 -7.59 -7.14 1.47
N LEU A 186 -6.75 -7.64 0.56
CA LEU A 186 -5.40 -8.12 0.87
C LEU A 186 -4.49 -6.99 1.38
N ASN A 187 -4.55 -5.80 0.75
CA ASN A 187 -3.74 -4.64 1.13
C ASN A 187 -4.04 -4.13 2.54
N LEU A 188 -5.27 -4.29 3.03
CA LEU A 188 -5.61 -3.94 4.41
C LEU A 188 -4.87 -4.83 5.42
N LEU A 189 -4.73 -6.14 5.13
CA LEU A 189 -3.94 -7.05 5.96
C LEU A 189 -2.44 -6.84 5.77
N SER A 190 -2.02 -6.51 4.55
CA SER A 190 -0.64 -6.10 4.27
C SER A 190 -0.20 -4.94 5.16
N GLY A 191 -1.04 -3.90 5.31
CA GLY A 191 -0.74 -2.75 6.16
C GLY A 191 -0.62 -3.09 7.65
N VAL A 192 -1.39 -4.08 8.14
CA VAL A 192 -1.28 -4.58 9.51
C VAL A 192 0.07 -5.27 9.71
N LEU A 193 0.44 -6.18 8.80
CA LEU A 193 1.70 -6.91 8.91
C LEU A 193 2.93 -6.01 8.72
N SER A 194 2.89 -5.07 7.77
CA SER A 194 3.97 -4.10 7.59
C SER A 194 4.13 -3.13 8.77
N ARG A 195 3.09 -2.91 9.59
CA ARG A 195 3.29 -2.21 10.86
C ARG A 195 4.01 -3.10 11.87
N ALA A 196 3.63 -4.37 11.96
CA ALA A 196 4.29 -5.30 12.86
C ALA A 196 5.77 -5.53 12.50
N GLU A 197 6.09 -5.53 11.20
CA GLU A 197 7.45 -5.51 10.69
C GLU A 197 8.24 -4.28 11.18
N LYS A 198 7.66 -3.08 11.09
CA LYS A 198 8.29 -1.85 11.60
C LYS A 198 8.50 -1.83 13.12
N GLU A 199 7.76 -2.63 13.86
CA GLU A 199 7.91 -2.81 15.31
C GLU A 199 8.90 -3.94 15.66
N GLY A 200 9.52 -4.58 14.65
CA GLY A 200 10.56 -5.59 14.83
C GLY A 200 10.05 -7.00 15.07
N HIS A 201 8.76 -7.29 14.84
CA HIS A 201 8.20 -8.62 15.08
C HIS A 201 8.73 -9.73 14.15
N PHE A 202 9.49 -9.35 13.10
CA PHE A 202 10.08 -10.28 12.14
C PHE A 202 11.60 -10.13 11.99
N ASP A 203 12.26 -9.35 12.85
CA ASP A 203 13.71 -9.04 12.71
C ASP A 203 14.61 -10.28 12.85
N ASP A 204 14.12 -11.32 13.50
CA ASP A 204 14.82 -12.58 13.74
C ASP A 204 14.79 -13.56 12.55
N ARG A 205 14.09 -13.22 11.46
CA ARG A 205 13.86 -14.13 10.34
C ARG A 205 13.86 -13.41 8.99
N LEU A 206 14.15 -14.15 7.91
CA LEU A 206 13.96 -13.67 6.54
C LEU A 206 12.47 -13.65 6.21
N TRP A 207 11.78 -12.61 6.64
CA TRP A 207 10.35 -12.42 6.41
C TRP A 207 10.11 -11.50 5.21
N SER A 208 9.06 -11.80 4.47
CA SER A 208 8.50 -10.94 3.44
C SER A 208 6.99 -10.90 3.62
N ASN A 209 6.37 -9.74 3.44
CA ASN A 209 4.93 -9.61 3.60
C ASN A 209 4.17 -10.58 2.66
N PRO A 210 3.41 -11.55 3.20
CA PRO A 210 2.75 -12.55 2.36
C PRO A 210 1.64 -11.99 1.49
N PHE A 211 1.16 -10.77 1.79
CA PHE A 211 0.16 -10.05 1.02
C PHE A 211 0.76 -9.01 0.05
N SER A 212 2.09 -8.86 -0.02
CA SER A 212 2.71 -8.04 -1.06
C SER A 212 2.51 -8.70 -2.42
N VAL A 213 1.89 -8.00 -3.36
CA VAL A 213 1.71 -8.47 -4.73
C VAL A 213 3.01 -8.23 -5.50
N HIS A 214 3.98 -9.13 -5.36
CA HIS A 214 5.00 -9.28 -6.39
C HIS A 214 4.42 -10.24 -7.44
N LEU A 215 4.10 -9.70 -8.61
CA LEU A 215 3.90 -10.52 -9.80
C LEU A 215 5.27 -11.12 -10.12
N ASP A 216 5.51 -12.37 -9.75
CA ASP A 216 6.47 -13.20 -10.46
C ASP A 216 5.92 -13.33 -11.88
N VAL A 217 6.34 -12.43 -12.76
CA VAL A 217 6.27 -12.64 -14.20
C VAL A 217 7.25 -13.77 -14.45
N GLY A 218 6.73 -14.98 -14.61
CA GLY A 218 7.53 -16.10 -15.08
C GLY A 218 8.10 -15.71 -16.44
N ASP A 219 9.43 -15.63 -16.51
CA ASP A 219 10.18 -15.76 -17.75
C ASP A 219 9.98 -17.20 -18.24
N ASP A 220 8.82 -17.49 -18.81
CA ASP A 220 8.58 -18.72 -19.55
C ASP A 220 8.42 -18.37 -21.04
N ASP A 221 9.36 -18.91 -21.80
CA ASP A 221 9.29 -19.28 -23.22
C ASP A 221 9.37 -18.18 -24.29
N GLU A 222 10.59 -17.92 -24.78
CA GLU A 222 10.85 -17.88 -26.23
C GLU A 222 12.18 -18.61 -26.54
N ASP A 223 12.08 -19.94 -26.63
CA ASP A 223 13.01 -20.78 -27.40
C ASP A 223 12.27 -21.16 -28.69
N SER A 224 12.56 -20.48 -29.81
CA SER A 224 12.34 -20.92 -31.20
C SER A 224 13.00 -19.97 -32.20
#